data_AF-F8NK76-F1
#
_entry.id   AF-F8NK76-F1
#
_cell.length_a   1.000
_cell.length_b   1.000
_cell.length_c   1.000
_cell.angle_alpha   90.00
_cell.angle_beta   90.00
_cell.angle_gamma   90.00
#
_symmetry.space_group_name_H-M   'P 1'
#
loop_
_entity.id
_entity.type
_entity.pdbx_description
1 polymer ?
#
loop_
_entity_poly.entity_id
_entity_poly.type
_entity_poly.pdbx_seq_one_letter_code
_entity_poly.pdbx_strand_id
1 'polypeptide(L)'
;MSTETQLIQSWIKDNGNAKRIILRKVNTIILNIIPDDVSLLACDAWTILADQFDCIDISVQYTIKNQLNDLRMKNAGDTQCYVSVHISANEHLSYMGAPLNNLEAIYLLLCGLPATGLWTCVHKIIDIQPIHFEQLIQQ
;
A
#
# COMPACT_ATOMS: atom_id res chain seq x y z
N MET A 1 -11.22 24.30 45.68
CA MET A 1 -11.39 24.05 44.24
C MET A 1 -12.03 22.68 44.10
N SER A 2 -13.08 22.55 43.29
CA SER A 2 -13.84 21.30 43.12
C SER A 2 -12.93 20.20 42.56
N THR A 3 -13.09 18.97 43.04
CA THR A 3 -12.41 17.76 42.54
C THR A 3 -12.54 17.62 41.02
N GLU A 4 -13.66 18.07 40.47
CA GLU A 4 -13.95 18.14 39.04
C GLU A 4 -12.95 19.02 38.26
N THR A 5 -12.57 20.17 38.83
CA THR A 5 -11.66 21.11 38.17
C THR A 5 -10.24 20.53 38.04
N GLN A 6 -9.82 19.71 39.02
CA GLN A 6 -8.54 19.01 38.98
C GLN A 6 -8.55 17.87 37.94
N LEU A 7 -9.66 17.15 37.84
CA LEU A 7 -9.83 16.10 36.83
C LEU A 7 -9.74 16.67 35.41
N ILE A 8 -10.45 17.77 35.14
CA ILE A 8 -10.41 18.46 33.84
C ILE A 8 -8.99 18.92 33.49
N GLN A 9 -8.27 19.51 34.45
CA GLN A 9 -6.88 19.94 34.23
C GLN A 9 -5.94 18.77 33.95
N SER A 10 -6.10 17.64 34.65
CA SER A 10 -5.31 16.44 34.38
C SER A 10 -5.59 15.88 32.99
N TRP A 11 -6.87 15.85 32.58
CA TRP A 11 -7.27 15.36 31.27
C TRP A 11 -6.71 16.21 30.13
N ILE A 12 -6.77 17.54 30.24
CA ILE A 12 -6.18 18.46 29.24
C ILE A 12 -4.67 18.20 29.09
N LYS A 13 -3.97 18.03 30.22
CA LYS A 13 -2.53 17.75 30.24
C LYS A 13 -2.20 16.41 29.58
N ASP A 14 -2.95 15.36 29.92
CA ASP A 14 -2.71 14.02 29.40
C ASP A 14 -3.05 13.92 27.91
N ASN A 15 -4.13 14.56 27.48
CA ASN A 15 -4.49 14.68 26.06
C ASN A 15 -3.43 15.45 25.27
N GLY A 16 -2.91 16.57 25.79
CA GLY A 16 -1.80 17.30 25.16
C GLY A 16 -0.51 16.47 25.06
N ASN A 17 -0.21 15.67 26.09
CA ASN A 17 0.92 14.74 26.08
C ASN A 17 0.76 13.65 25.03
N ALA A 18 -0.42 13.04 24.95
CA ALA A 18 -0.73 12.01 23.95
C ALA A 18 -0.60 12.57 22.53
N LYS A 19 -1.19 13.75 22.25
CA LYS A 19 -1.06 14.45 20.96
C LYS A 19 0.41 14.66 20.59
N ARG A 20 1.23 15.15 21.53
CA ARG A 20 2.67 15.39 21.28
C ARG A 20 3.44 14.09 20.98
N ILE A 21 3.10 12.98 21.63
CA ILE A 21 3.73 11.68 21.38
C ILE A 21 3.38 11.19 19.98
N ILE A 22 2.09 11.27 19.60
CA ILE A 22 1.60 10.92 18.26
C ILE A 22 2.34 11.76 17.21
N LEU A 23 2.31 13.09 17.32
CA LEU A 23 2.94 13.99 16.34
C LEU A 23 4.45 13.75 16.21
N ARG A 24 5.16 13.39 17.29
CA ARG A 24 6.60 13.07 17.24
C ARG A 24 6.93 11.76 16.54
N LYS A 25 5.98 10.81 16.51
CA LYS A 25 6.18 9.48 15.94
C LYS A 25 5.74 9.38 14.48
N VAL A 26 4.99 10.37 14.01
CA VAL A 26 4.48 10.46 12.65
C VAL A 26 5.52 11.13 11.74
N ASN A 27 5.73 10.58 10.53
CA ASN A 27 6.62 11.17 9.52
C ASN A 27 6.10 12.55 9.08
N THR A 28 7.00 13.47 8.75
CA THR A 28 6.72 14.84 8.28
C THR A 28 5.67 14.91 7.16
N ILE A 29 5.59 13.91 6.29
CA ILE A 29 4.58 13.86 5.22
C ILE A 29 3.17 13.66 5.79
N ILE A 30 3.03 12.79 6.78
CA ILE A 30 1.74 12.47 7.41
C ILE A 30 1.35 13.56 8.42
N LEU A 31 2.34 14.27 9.01
CA LEU A 31 2.09 15.46 9.81
C LEU A 31 1.33 16.55 9.05
N ASN A 32 1.55 16.69 7.74
CA ASN A 32 0.83 17.67 6.92
C ASN A 32 -0.67 17.36 6.75
N ILE A 33 -1.09 16.14 7.07
CA ILE A 33 -2.50 15.71 6.97
C ILE A 33 -3.26 16.05 8.25
N ILE A 34 -2.56 16.14 9.39
CA ILE A 34 -3.15 16.52 10.67
C ILE A 34 -3.24 18.04 10.73
N PRO A 35 -4.44 18.64 10.88
CA PRO A 35 -4.57 20.08 11.03
C PRO A 35 -3.76 20.60 12.22
N ASP A 36 -2.96 21.65 12.00
CA ASP A 36 -2.22 22.35 13.06
C ASP A 36 -3.16 23.30 13.82
N ASP A 37 -4.22 22.72 14.40
CA ASP A 37 -5.18 23.42 15.25
C ASP A 37 -4.94 23.10 16.72
N VAL A 38 -4.96 24.14 17.54
CA VAL A 38 -4.90 24.09 19.00
C VAL A 38 -6.13 23.36 19.57
N SER A 39 -7.26 23.39 18.86
CA SER A 39 -8.52 22.74 19.27
C SER A 39 -8.54 21.21 19.02
N LEU A 40 -7.66 20.70 18.15
CA LEU A 40 -7.61 19.29 17.79
C LEU A 40 -7.13 18.43 18.97
N LEU A 41 -7.94 17.45 19.39
CA LEU A 41 -7.62 16.53 20.48
C LEU A 41 -6.74 15.37 19.99
N ALA A 42 -6.14 14.63 20.93
CA ALA A 42 -5.34 13.46 20.59
C ALA A 42 -6.19 12.34 19.95
N CYS A 43 -7.46 12.22 20.35
CA CYS A 43 -8.40 11.27 19.73
C CYS A 43 -8.67 11.62 18.27
N ASP A 44 -8.84 12.91 17.95
CA ASP A 44 -9.10 13.34 16.57
C ASP A 44 -7.88 13.09 15.69
N ALA A 45 -6.68 13.40 16.20
CA ALA A 45 -5.43 13.05 15.53
C ALA A 45 -5.29 11.54 15.31
N TRP A 46 -5.69 10.72 16.30
CA TRP A 46 -5.69 9.27 16.16
C TRP A 46 -6.69 8.77 15.11
N THR A 47 -7.90 9.33 15.07
CA THR A 47 -8.91 8.98 14.06
C THR A 47 -8.45 9.34 12.65
N ILE A 48 -7.88 10.54 12.44
CA ILE A 48 -7.34 10.95 11.14
C ILE A 48 -6.24 9.98 10.68
N LEU A 49 -5.36 9.59 11.61
CA LEU A 49 -4.32 8.61 11.32
C LEU A 49 -4.93 7.24 11.02
N ALA A 50 -5.89 6.79 11.83
CA ALA A 50 -6.57 5.51 11.64
C ALA A 50 -7.25 5.46 10.27
N ASP A 51 -8.04 6.45 9.89
CA ASP A 51 -8.69 6.54 8.58
C ASP A 51 -7.67 6.53 7.43
N GLN A 52 -6.56 7.25 7.59
CA GLN A 52 -5.49 7.28 6.59
C GLN A 52 -4.80 5.92 6.43
N PHE A 53 -4.57 5.20 7.53
CA PHE A 53 -3.90 3.90 7.53
C PHE A 53 -4.86 2.72 7.25
N ASP A 54 -6.16 2.85 7.53
CA ASP A 54 -7.20 1.88 7.12
C ASP A 54 -7.31 1.81 5.59
N CYS A 55 -7.10 2.94 4.89
CA CYS A 55 -7.03 2.99 3.43
C CYS A 55 -5.74 2.40 2.85
N ILE A 56 -4.69 2.23 3.67
CA ILE A 56 -3.41 1.63 3.28
C ILE A 56 -3.33 0.27 3.97
N ASP A 57 -4.23 -0.65 3.60
CA ASP A 57 -4.09 -2.03 4.03
C ASP A 57 -2.92 -2.67 3.28
N ILE A 58 -1.71 -2.42 3.78
CA ILE A 58 -0.45 -2.96 3.27
C ILE A 58 -0.54 -4.49 3.17
N SER A 59 -1.30 -5.14 4.05
CA SER A 59 -1.48 -6.59 4.02
C SER A 59 -2.30 -7.03 2.81
N VAL A 60 -3.34 -6.28 2.44
CA VAL A 60 -4.12 -6.52 1.22
C VAL A 60 -3.31 -6.19 -0.02
N GLN A 61 -2.57 -5.07 -0.05
CA GLN A 61 -1.68 -4.75 -1.17
C GLN A 61 -0.65 -5.85 -1.41
N TYR A 62 0.00 -6.32 -0.34
CA TYR A 62 0.94 -7.44 -0.39
C TYR A 62 0.28 -8.73 -0.88
N THR A 63 -0.92 -9.02 -0.40
CA THR A 63 -1.71 -10.19 -0.83
C THR A 63 -2.03 -10.14 -2.32
N ILE A 64 -2.47 -8.99 -2.84
CA ILE A 64 -2.76 -8.81 -4.27
C ILE A 64 -1.48 -9.00 -5.10
N LYS A 65 -0.35 -8.41 -4.69
CA LYS A 65 0.93 -8.57 -5.40
C LYS A 65 1.38 -10.03 -5.42
N ASN A 66 1.26 -10.76 -4.31
CA ASN A 66 1.56 -12.20 -4.28
C ASN A 66 0.62 -13.00 -5.19
N GLN A 67 -0.68 -12.69 -5.17
CA GLN A 67 -1.65 -13.35 -6.06
C GLN A 67 -1.32 -13.14 -7.53
N LEU A 68 -0.91 -11.93 -7.93
CA LEU A 68 -0.45 -11.65 -9.29
C LEU A 68 0.84 -12.39 -9.64
N ASN A 69 1.78 -12.49 -8.70
CA ASN A 69 3.03 -13.21 -8.91
C ASN A 69 2.83 -14.72 -9.08
N ASP A 70 1.84 -15.30 -8.40
CA ASP A 70 1.47 -16.71 -8.52
C ASP A 70 0.50 -17.01 -9.66
N LEU A 71 -0.09 -15.96 -10.27
CA LEU A 71 -1.06 -16.12 -11.34
C LEU A 71 -0.39 -16.72 -12.59
N ARG A 72 -0.99 -17.79 -13.13
CA ARG A 72 -0.51 -18.46 -14.35
C ARG A 72 -1.61 -18.49 -15.39
N MET A 73 -1.28 -18.09 -16.62
CA MET A 73 -2.17 -18.23 -17.77
C MET A 73 -2.26 -19.71 -18.14
N LYS A 74 -3.48 -20.25 -18.20
CA LYS A 74 -3.67 -21.71 -18.41
C LYS A 74 -3.32 -22.15 -19.82
N ASN A 75 -3.74 -21.38 -20.81
CA ASN A 75 -3.50 -21.63 -22.23
C ASN A 75 -3.79 -20.35 -23.03
N ALA A 76 -3.61 -20.40 -24.36
CA ALA A 76 -3.83 -19.23 -25.22
C ALA A 76 -5.29 -18.72 -25.21
N GLY A 77 -6.29 -19.59 -24.98
CA GLY A 77 -7.69 -19.19 -24.88
C GLY A 77 -8.03 -18.42 -23.59
N ASP A 78 -7.18 -18.52 -22.57
CA ASP A 78 -7.35 -17.87 -21.26
C ASP A 78 -6.81 -16.43 -21.23
N THR A 79 -6.23 -15.95 -22.33
CA THR A 79 -5.55 -14.64 -22.41
C THR A 79 -6.41 -13.49 -21.90
N GLN A 80 -7.69 -13.43 -22.30
CA GLN A 80 -8.57 -12.34 -21.89
C GLN A 80 -8.84 -12.36 -20.38
N CYS A 81 -9.11 -13.55 -19.82
CA CYS A 81 -9.34 -13.73 -18.39
C CYS A 81 -8.08 -13.35 -17.61
N TYR A 82 -6.92 -13.89 -18.01
CA TYR A 82 -5.62 -13.59 -17.42
C TYR A 82 -5.32 -12.09 -17.38
N VAL A 83 -5.47 -11.38 -18.51
CA VAL A 83 -5.24 -9.92 -18.59
C VAL A 83 -6.25 -9.14 -17.75
N SER A 84 -7.52 -9.55 -17.73
CA SER A 84 -8.54 -8.86 -16.93
C SER A 84 -8.25 -8.91 -15.42
N VAL A 85 -7.68 -10.01 -14.92
CA VAL A 85 -7.27 -10.13 -13.51
C VAL A 85 -6.13 -9.14 -13.20
N HIS A 86 -5.15 -9.02 -14.08
CA HIS A 86 -4.06 -8.03 -13.93
C HIS A 86 -4.60 -6.60 -13.92
N ILE A 87 -5.52 -6.26 -14.83
CA ILE A 87 -6.14 -4.93 -14.88
C ILE A 87 -6.90 -4.64 -13.59
N SER A 88 -7.80 -5.54 -13.17
CA SER A 88 -8.63 -5.35 -11.97
C SER A 88 -7.78 -5.25 -10.70
N ALA A 89 -6.72 -6.06 -10.59
CA ALA A 89 -5.80 -5.97 -9.47
C ALA A 89 -5.04 -4.64 -9.43
N ASN A 90 -4.60 -4.12 -10.59
CA ASN A 90 -3.94 -2.83 -10.65
C ASN A 90 -4.90 -1.67 -10.34
N GLU A 91 -6.16 -1.74 -10.77
CA GLU A 91 -7.20 -0.79 -10.39
C GLU A 91 -7.42 -0.80 -8.88
N HIS A 92 -7.51 -1.98 -8.27
CA HIS A 92 -7.69 -2.12 -6.82
C HIS A 92 -6.49 -1.57 -6.04
N LEU A 93 -5.28 -1.85 -6.49
CA LEU A 93 -4.05 -1.27 -5.94
C LEU A 93 -4.01 0.26 -6.13
N SER A 94 -4.51 0.78 -7.24
CA SER A 94 -4.64 2.22 -7.49
C SER A 94 -5.60 2.88 -6.50
N TYR A 95 -6.74 2.25 -6.21
CA TYR A 95 -7.69 2.72 -5.19
C TYR A 95 -7.05 2.77 -3.79
N MET A 96 -6.12 1.87 -3.48
CA MET A 96 -5.34 1.87 -2.22
C MET A 96 -4.13 2.82 -2.25
N GLY A 97 -3.98 3.63 -3.30
CA GLY A 97 -2.85 4.57 -3.44
C GLY A 97 -1.50 3.90 -3.73
N ALA A 98 -1.50 2.65 -4.19
CA ALA A 98 -0.29 1.88 -4.48
C ALA A 98 -0.32 1.23 -5.88
N PRO A 99 -0.58 1.99 -6.96
CA PRO A 99 -0.63 1.44 -8.32
C PRO A 99 0.69 0.75 -8.69
N LEU A 100 0.61 -0.33 -9.46
CA LEU A 100 1.79 -0.92 -10.07
C LEU A 100 2.39 0.06 -11.08
N ASN A 101 3.71 0.23 -11.04
CA ASN A 101 4.38 0.93 -12.13
C ASN A 101 4.37 0.05 -13.39
N ASN A 102 4.59 0.66 -14.56
CA ASN A 102 4.52 -0.05 -15.84
C ASN A 102 5.48 -1.24 -15.91
N LEU A 103 6.67 -1.13 -15.30
CA LEU A 103 7.67 -2.20 -15.33
C LEU A 103 7.26 -3.37 -14.43
N GLU A 104 6.77 -3.11 -13.21
CA GLU A 104 6.18 -4.11 -12.32
C GLU A 104 5.02 -4.83 -13.00
N ALA A 105 4.10 -4.07 -13.59
CA ALA A 105 2.92 -4.64 -14.26
C ALA A 105 3.32 -5.54 -15.44
N ILE A 106 4.26 -5.09 -16.28
CA ILE A 106 4.78 -5.89 -17.39
C ILE A 106 5.48 -7.13 -16.86
N TYR A 107 6.37 -6.99 -15.87
CA TYR A 107 7.11 -8.11 -15.29
C TYR A 107 6.18 -9.19 -14.74
N LEU A 108 5.23 -8.82 -13.88
CA LEU A 108 4.24 -9.74 -13.30
C LEU A 108 3.41 -10.44 -14.40
N LEU A 109 3.02 -9.70 -15.44
CA LEU A 109 2.29 -10.25 -16.57
C LEU A 109 3.12 -11.29 -17.33
N LEU A 110 4.40 -11.04 -17.56
CA LEU A 110 5.28 -11.96 -18.28
C LEU A 110 5.61 -13.22 -17.47
N CYS A 111 5.80 -13.10 -16.15
CA CYS A 111 6.07 -14.23 -15.26
C CYS A 111 4.97 -15.29 -15.27
N GLY A 112 3.71 -14.87 -15.46
CA GLY A 112 2.58 -15.79 -15.51
C GLY A 112 2.34 -16.46 -16.86
N LEU A 113 3.13 -16.18 -17.90
CA LEU A 113 2.94 -16.77 -19.22
C LEU A 113 3.25 -18.28 -19.23
N PRO A 114 2.64 -19.08 -20.13
CA PRO A 114 2.90 -20.51 -20.21
C PRO A 114 4.37 -20.80 -20.55
N ALA A 115 4.94 -21.86 -19.98
CA ALA A 115 6.31 -22.31 -20.29
C ALA A 115 6.42 -23.06 -21.64
N THR A 116 5.40 -22.99 -22.50
CA THR A 116 5.27 -23.77 -23.73
C THR A 116 4.98 -22.88 -24.92
N GLY A 117 5.35 -23.33 -26.13
CA GLY A 117 5.11 -22.59 -27.36
C GLY A 117 6.01 -21.36 -27.48
N LEU A 118 5.50 -20.29 -28.11
CA LEU A 118 6.23 -19.05 -28.41
C LEU A 118 6.74 -18.31 -27.15
N TRP A 119 6.15 -18.59 -26.00
CA TRP A 119 6.47 -17.94 -24.71
C TRP A 119 7.79 -18.44 -24.08
N THR A 120 8.31 -19.58 -24.52
CA THR A 120 9.61 -20.11 -24.03
C THR A 120 10.77 -19.14 -24.23
N CYS A 121 10.75 -18.35 -25.32
CA CYS A 121 11.75 -17.32 -25.57
C CYS A 121 11.66 -16.17 -24.56
N VAL A 122 10.46 -15.84 -24.11
CA VAL A 122 10.21 -14.77 -23.13
C VAL A 122 10.73 -15.20 -21.75
N HIS A 123 10.42 -16.43 -21.32
CA HIS A 123 10.95 -16.98 -20.06
C HIS A 123 12.48 -16.97 -20.01
N LYS A 124 13.15 -17.35 -21.10
CA LYS A 124 14.61 -17.27 -21.19
C LYS A 124 15.15 -15.85 -20.98
N ILE A 125 14.46 -14.83 -21.48
CA ILE A 125 14.90 -13.44 -21.30
C ILE A 125 14.75 -13.00 -19.84
N ILE A 126 13.64 -13.38 -19.20
CA ILE A 126 13.37 -13.07 -17.79
C ILE A 126 14.39 -13.77 -16.89
N ASP A 127 14.62 -15.07 -17.11
CA ASP A 127 15.55 -15.89 -16.32
C ASP A 127 17.02 -15.46 -16.44
N ILE A 128 17.40 -14.86 -17.57
CA ILE A 128 18.77 -14.38 -17.81
C ILE A 128 19.03 -13.01 -17.18
N GLN A 129 17.99 -12.19 -16.93
CA GLN A 129 18.13 -10.83 -16.39
C GLN A 129 17.23 -10.52 -15.17
N PRO A 130 17.14 -11.38 -14.15
CA PRO A 130 16.24 -11.15 -13.02
C PRO A 130 16.63 -9.90 -12.22
N ILE A 131 17.94 -9.69 -12.04
CA ILE A 131 18.50 -8.58 -11.25
C ILE A 131 18.21 -7.21 -11.90
N HIS A 132 18.17 -7.14 -13.23
CA HIS A 132 17.95 -5.85 -13.91
C HIS A 132 16.50 -5.37 -13.76
N PHE A 133 15.52 -6.28 -13.79
CA PHE A 133 14.11 -5.93 -13.61
C PHE A 133 13.80 -5.55 -12.16
N GLU A 134 14.31 -6.31 -11.18
CA GLU A 134 14.12 -5.96 -9.76
C GLU A 134 14.72 -4.60 -9.39
N GLN A 135 15.88 -4.25 -9.96
CA GLN A 135 16.52 -2.93 -9.73
C GLN A 135 15.77 -1.76 -10.38
N LEU A 136 15.09 -2.00 -11.51
CA LEU A 136 14.27 -0.98 -12.18
C LEU A 136 12.91 -0.78 -11.52
N ILE A 137 12.41 -1.80 -10.82
CA ILE A 137 11.14 -1.75 -10.08
C ILE A 137 11.24 -0.88 -8.81
N GLN A 138 12.43 -0.76 -8.21
CA GLN A 138 12.68 -0.01 -6.98
C GLN A 138 13.02 1.48 -7.18
N GLN A 139 13.01 1.99 -8.43
CA GLN A 139 13.24 3.41 -8.77
C GLN A 139 11.94 4.17 -8.99
#